data_AF-A0A975GU17-F1
#
_entry.id   AF-A0A975GU17-F1
#
_cell.length_a   1.000
_cell.length_b   1.000
_cell.length_c   1.000
_cell.angle_alpha   90.00
_cell.angle_beta   90.00
_cell.angle_gamma   90.00
#
_symmetry.space_group_name_H-M   'P 1'
#
loop_
_entity.id
_entity.type
_entity.pdbx_description
1 polymer ?
#
loop_
_entity_poly.entity_id
_entity_poly.type
_entity_poly.pdbx_seq_one_letter_code
_entity_poly.pdbx_strand_id
1 'polypeptide(L)'
;MKIHAYILMENHLHLIGSSPEFSDEIRKMKSFTARSIVDYLKANGPKFFLGQLSFFKKRHKDNQKYQVWQEGFHPKAILNEKTLVQKMEYVHHNPVRRGYVDSPAHWRYSSYRYYAGGECLVSIVPPV
;
A
#
# COMPACT_ATOMS: atom_id res chain seq x y z
N MET A 1 11.97 -8.14 2.27
CA MET A 1 10.53 -8.47 2.31
C MET A 1 10.13 -9.23 1.08
N LYS A 2 9.42 -10.35 1.21
CA LYS A 2 8.69 -10.96 0.09
C LYS A 2 7.27 -10.39 0.07
N ILE A 3 6.81 -9.93 -1.09
CA ILE A 3 5.44 -9.43 -1.28
C ILE A 3 4.65 -10.55 -1.93
N HIS A 4 3.57 -11.00 -1.29
CA HIS A 4 2.67 -12.03 -1.81
C HIS A 4 1.46 -11.40 -2.51
N ALA A 5 0.87 -10.37 -1.92
CA ALA A 5 -0.20 -9.64 -2.57
C ALA A 5 -0.25 -8.17 -2.13
N TYR A 6 -0.75 -7.30 -2.99
CA TYR A 6 -1.01 -5.91 -2.61
C TYR A 6 -2.19 -5.32 -3.37
N ILE A 7 -2.74 -4.26 -2.80
CA ILE A 7 -3.66 -3.34 -3.45
C ILE A 7 -3.36 -1.93 -2.94
N LEU A 8 -3.03 -1.04 -3.85
CA LEU A 8 -2.94 0.38 -3.57
C LEU A 8 -4.28 1.01 -3.95
N MET A 9 -4.99 1.46 -2.92
CA MET A 9 -6.20 2.25 -3.04
C MET A 9 -5.82 3.74 -3.06
N GLU A 10 -6.78 4.60 -3.33
CA GLU A 10 -6.64 6.06 -3.39
C GLU A 10 -6.05 6.68 -2.11
N ASN A 11 -6.28 6.04 -0.95
CA ASN A 11 -5.91 6.58 0.36
C ASN A 11 -5.19 5.59 1.29
N HIS A 12 -5.01 4.33 0.88
CA HIS A 12 -4.32 3.33 1.71
C HIS A 12 -3.75 2.18 0.88
N LEU A 13 -2.83 1.44 1.49
CA LEU A 13 -2.22 0.24 0.93
C LEU A 13 -2.60 -0.96 1.81
N HIS A 14 -3.12 -2.03 1.21
CA HIS A 14 -3.08 -3.35 1.82
C HIS A 14 -1.93 -4.15 1.22
N LEU A 15 -1.17 -4.80 2.10
CA LEU A 15 0.00 -5.60 1.74
C LEU A 15 -0.05 -6.92 2.51
N ILE A 16 0.13 -8.02 1.79
CA ILE A 16 0.39 -9.34 2.33
C ILE A 16 1.82 -9.69 1.94
N GLY A 17 2.66 -9.97 2.93
CA GLY A 17 4.07 -10.25 2.72
C GLY A 17 4.67 -11.02 3.88
N SER A 18 5.87 -11.55 3.67
CA SER A 18 6.64 -12.25 4.69
C SER A 18 8.05 -11.68 4.79
N SER A 19 8.56 -11.64 6.01
CA SER A 19 9.92 -11.22 6.32
C SER A 19 10.28 -11.58 7.75
N PRO A 20 11.54 -11.97 8.03
CA PRO A 20 12.03 -12.05 9.41
C PRO A 20 11.98 -10.68 10.11
N GLU A 21 12.15 -9.58 9.37
CA GLU A 21 12.25 -8.20 9.89
C GLU A 21 11.07 -7.33 9.44
N PHE A 22 9.86 -7.90 9.43
CA PHE A 22 8.69 -7.30 8.78
C PHE A 22 8.39 -5.87 9.24
N SER A 23 8.40 -5.63 10.55
CA SER A 23 8.13 -4.30 11.13
C SER A 23 9.14 -3.24 10.66
N ASP A 24 10.41 -3.61 10.61
CA ASP A 24 11.51 -2.75 10.22
C ASP A 24 11.49 -2.43 8.72
N GLU A 25 11.15 -3.42 7.90
CA GLU A 25 10.99 -3.24 6.46
C GLU A 25 9.78 -2.35 6.12
N ILE A 26 8.65 -2.51 6.83
CA ILE A 26 7.50 -1.61 6.70
C ILE A 26 7.87 -0.18 7.12
N ARG A 27 8.61 0.00 8.22
CA ARG A 27 9.10 1.32 8.64
C ARG A 27 9.98 1.97 7.57
N LYS A 28 10.90 1.21 6.98
CA LYS A 28 11.79 1.66 5.88
C LYS A 28 10.98 2.03 4.63
N MET A 29 10.02 1.18 4.23
CA MET A 29 9.13 1.42 3.09
C MET A 29 8.34 2.71 3.26
N LYS A 30 7.68 2.90 4.42
CA LYS A 30 6.91 4.12 4.71
C LYS A 30 7.78 5.37 4.69
N SER A 31 9.00 5.27 5.24
CA SER A 31 9.93 6.41 5.29
C SER A 31 10.43 6.78 3.89
N PHE A 32 10.82 5.79 3.08
CA PHE A 32 11.28 6.00 1.71
C PHE A 32 10.16 6.60 0.86
N THR A 33 9.00 5.95 0.82
CA THR A 33 7.87 6.40 -0.01
C THR A 33 7.34 7.77 0.41
N ALA A 34 7.31 8.09 1.71
CA ALA A 34 6.90 9.43 2.16
C ALA A 34 7.81 10.53 1.60
N ARG A 35 9.14 10.31 1.62
CA ARG A 35 10.10 11.26 1.04
C ARG A 35 9.90 11.37 -0.46
N SER A 36 9.86 10.24 -1.17
CA SER A 36 9.67 10.21 -2.63
C SER A 36 8.38 10.91 -3.08
N ILE A 37 7.26 10.70 -2.36
CA ILE A 37 5.98 11.35 -2.66
C ILE A 37 6.08 12.86 -2.45
N VAL A 38 6.66 13.30 -1.33
CA VAL A 38 6.85 14.74 -1.05
C VAL A 38 7.75 15.39 -2.08
N ASP A 39 8.86 14.75 -2.46
CA ASP A 39 9.80 15.30 -3.43
C ASP A 39 9.18 15.36 -4.83
N TYR A 40 8.42 14.32 -5.22
CA TYR A 40 7.64 14.35 -6.44
C TYR A 40 6.61 15.47 -6.45
N LEU A 41 5.85 15.66 -5.35
CA LEU A 41 4.84 16.71 -5.27
C LEU A 41 5.44 18.13 -5.26
N LYS A 42 6.62 18.32 -4.68
CA LYS A 42 7.35 19.60 -4.75
C LYS A 42 7.78 19.93 -6.18
N ALA A 43 8.24 18.92 -6.93
CA ALA A 43 8.76 19.13 -8.28
C ALA A 43 7.66 19.18 -9.35
N ASN A 44 6.59 18.40 -9.21
CA ASN A 44 5.62 18.14 -10.29
C ASN A 44 4.15 18.25 -9.85
N GLY A 45 3.88 18.29 -8.54
CA GLY A 45 2.52 18.14 -8.02
C GLY A 45 1.76 19.45 -7.88
N PRO A 46 0.41 19.41 -7.96
CA PRO A 46 -0.40 20.53 -7.52
C PRO A 46 -0.09 20.87 -6.06
N LYS A 47 0.17 22.16 -5.78
CA LYS A 47 0.45 22.66 -4.41
C LYS A 47 -0.63 22.27 -3.41
N PHE A 48 -1.86 22.04 -3.89
CA PHE A 48 -2.99 21.54 -3.11
C PHE A 48 -2.63 20.28 -2.30
N PHE A 49 -2.11 19.22 -2.92
CA PHE A 49 -1.81 17.98 -2.22
C PHE A 49 -0.70 18.15 -1.18
N LEU A 50 0.33 18.92 -1.50
CA LEU A 50 1.40 19.22 -0.54
C LEU A 50 0.87 20.01 0.66
N GLY A 51 -0.08 20.94 0.43
CA GLY A 51 -0.80 21.65 1.48
C GLY A 51 -1.61 20.71 2.37
N GLN A 52 -2.33 19.76 1.79
CA GLN A 52 -3.10 18.74 2.54
C GLN A 52 -2.18 17.91 3.47
N LEU A 53 -1.03 17.45 2.96
CA LEU A 53 -0.04 16.71 3.75
C LEU A 53 0.56 17.51 4.90
N SER A 54 0.62 18.84 4.77
CA SER A 54 1.08 19.73 5.83
C SER A 54 -0.02 20.00 6.85
N PHE A 55 -1.24 20.27 6.37
CA PHE A 55 -2.39 20.62 7.20
C PHE A 55 -2.84 19.46 8.11
N PHE A 56 -2.92 18.25 7.56
CA PHE A 56 -3.34 17.05 8.31
C PHE A 56 -2.20 16.37 9.07
N LYS A 57 -1.00 16.94 9.08
CA LYS A 57 0.11 16.46 9.91
C LYS A 57 -0.30 16.49 11.38
N LYS A 58 0.02 15.42 12.11
CA LYS A 58 -0.17 15.41 13.56
C LYS A 58 0.66 16.53 14.23
N ARG A 59 0.03 17.20 15.20
CA ARG A 59 0.58 18.40 15.85
C ARG A 59 1.96 18.14 16.46
N HIS A 60 2.13 17.03 17.19
CA HIS A 60 3.37 16.66 17.91
C HIS A 60 4.58 16.35 17.02
N LYS A 61 4.47 16.42 15.70
CA LYS A 61 5.58 16.13 14.76
C LYS A 61 6.33 17.40 14.37
N ASP A 62 6.91 18.09 15.34
CA ASP A 62 7.46 19.46 15.14
C ASP A 62 8.60 19.51 14.11
N ASN A 63 9.39 18.44 14.03
CA ASN A 63 10.53 18.33 13.09
C ASN A 63 10.12 17.85 11.68
N GLN A 64 8.83 17.79 11.35
CA GLN A 64 8.34 17.34 10.05
C GLN A 64 7.30 18.33 9.52
N LYS A 65 7.47 18.77 8.26
CA LYS A 65 6.52 19.69 7.61
C LYS A 65 5.32 18.98 6.97
N TYR A 66 5.52 17.75 6.53
CA TYR A 66 4.53 16.96 5.78
C TYR A 66 4.40 15.57 6.39
N GLN A 67 3.19 15.02 6.39
CA GLN A 67 2.93 13.64 6.80
C GLN A 67 2.11 12.90 5.74
N VAL A 68 2.72 11.88 5.13
CA VAL A 68 2.08 11.02 4.12
C VAL A 68 1.35 9.85 4.77
N TRP A 69 2.06 9.08 5.58
CA TRP A 69 1.49 7.90 6.21
C TRP A 69 0.92 8.21 7.60
N GLN A 70 -0.18 7.53 7.94
CA GLN A 70 -0.62 7.40 9.32
C GLN A 70 0.46 6.73 10.17
N GLU A 71 0.48 7.01 11.47
CA GLU A 71 1.44 6.39 12.39
C GLU A 71 1.09 4.94 12.68
N GLY A 72 2.12 4.10 12.88
CA GLY A 72 1.93 2.66 13.09
C GLY A 72 1.45 1.92 11.83
N PHE A 73 1.16 0.64 12.02
CA PHE A 73 0.50 -0.24 11.06
C PHE A 73 -0.16 -1.38 11.86
N HIS A 74 -1.13 -2.07 11.28
CA HIS A 74 -1.88 -3.12 11.97
C HIS A 74 -1.63 -4.48 11.30
N PRO A 75 -0.51 -5.15 11.59
CA PRO A 75 -0.25 -6.47 11.03
C PRO A 75 -1.24 -7.48 11.59
N LYS A 76 -1.74 -8.35 10.71
CA LYS A 76 -2.51 -9.54 11.11
C LYS A 76 -1.74 -10.76 10.64
N ALA A 77 -1.34 -11.61 11.59
CA ALA A 77 -0.66 -12.84 11.27
C ALA A 77 -1.59 -13.75 10.44
N ILE A 78 -1.06 -14.32 9.37
CA ILE A 78 -1.73 -15.30 8.53
C ILE A 78 -0.99 -16.61 8.75
N LEU A 79 -1.63 -17.55 9.43
CA LEU A 79 -0.99 -18.76 9.94
C LEU A 79 -1.30 -20.01 9.11
N ASN A 80 -2.22 -19.91 8.15
CA ASN A 80 -2.58 -21.01 7.27
C ASN A 80 -2.98 -20.50 5.89
N GLU A 81 -2.88 -21.41 4.92
CA GLU A 81 -3.14 -21.15 3.51
C GLU A 81 -4.60 -20.74 3.24
N LYS A 82 -5.58 -21.39 3.89
CA LYS A 82 -6.99 -21.04 3.74
C LYS A 82 -7.25 -19.56 4.09
N THR A 83 -6.65 -19.09 5.19
CA THR A 83 -6.75 -17.69 5.60
C THR A 83 -6.01 -16.79 4.62
N LEU A 84 -4.86 -17.23 4.10
CA LEU A 84 -4.09 -16.48 3.11
C LEU A 84 -4.90 -16.22 1.83
N VAL A 85 -5.44 -17.27 1.22
CA VAL A 85 -6.27 -17.19 0.02
C VAL A 85 -7.49 -16.30 0.28
N GLN A 86 -8.18 -16.48 1.41
CA GLN A 86 -9.31 -15.63 1.79
C GLN A 86 -8.92 -14.15 1.89
N LYS A 87 -7.76 -13.83 2.48
CA LYS A 87 -7.29 -12.44 2.62
C LYS A 87 -6.85 -11.85 1.28
N MET A 88 -6.17 -12.62 0.45
CA MET A 88 -5.79 -12.19 -0.90
C MET A 88 -7.01 -11.83 -1.72
N GLU A 89 -8.00 -12.73 -1.76
CA GLU A 89 -9.25 -12.53 -2.47
C GLU A 89 -10.00 -11.30 -1.94
N TYR A 90 -10.08 -11.17 -0.61
CA TYR A 90 -10.69 -10.02 0.04
C TYR A 90 -10.04 -8.70 -0.39
N VAL A 91 -8.71 -8.60 -0.35
CA VAL A 91 -8.03 -7.33 -0.66
C VAL A 91 -8.09 -6.99 -2.15
N HIS A 92 -8.01 -7.99 -3.03
CA HIS A 92 -8.12 -7.78 -4.48
C HIS A 92 -9.51 -7.31 -4.90
N HIS A 93 -10.55 -7.71 -4.17
CA HIS A 93 -11.92 -7.25 -4.43
C HIS A 93 -12.26 -5.88 -3.83
N ASN A 94 -11.34 -5.23 -3.11
CA ASN A 94 -11.62 -3.91 -2.52
C ASN A 94 -12.06 -2.85 -3.54
N PRO A 95 -11.43 -2.70 -4.72
CA PRO A 95 -11.88 -1.75 -5.74
C PRO A 95 -13.30 -2.02 -6.24
N VAL A 96 -13.68 -3.29 -6.38
CA VAL A 96 -15.02 -3.70 -6.80
C VAL A 96 -16.05 -3.36 -5.72
N ARG A 97 -15.77 -3.71 -4.47
CA ARG A 97 -16.65 -3.41 -3.33
C ARG A 97 -16.81 -1.91 -3.08
N ARG A 98 -15.82 -1.09 -3.47
CA ARG A 98 -15.90 0.37 -3.45
C ARG A 98 -16.64 0.96 -4.65
N GLY A 99 -16.99 0.14 -5.65
CA GLY A 99 -17.69 0.59 -6.86
C GLY A 99 -16.79 1.31 -7.85
N TYR A 100 -15.47 1.15 -7.77
CA TYR A 100 -14.54 1.83 -8.69
C TYR A 100 -14.39 1.10 -10.03
N VAL A 101 -14.54 -0.22 -10.03
CA VAL A 101 -14.40 -1.08 -11.19
C VAL A 101 -15.32 -2.29 -11.09
N ASP A 102 -15.77 -2.81 -12.22
CA ASP A 102 -16.64 -4.00 -12.25
C ASP A 102 -15.87 -5.32 -12.04
N SER A 103 -14.55 -5.30 -12.21
CA SER A 103 -13.68 -6.47 -12.08
C SER A 103 -12.36 -6.10 -11.38
N PRO A 104 -11.81 -6.95 -10.49
CA PRO A 104 -10.50 -6.72 -9.87
C PRO A 104 -9.37 -6.56 -10.91
N ALA A 105 -9.50 -7.20 -12.08
CA ALA A 105 -8.54 -7.10 -13.18
C ALA A 105 -8.39 -5.67 -13.72
N HIS A 106 -9.44 -4.85 -13.63
CA HIS A 106 -9.44 -3.48 -14.12
C HIS A 106 -8.66 -2.53 -13.21
N TRP A 107 -8.39 -2.92 -11.95
CA TRP A 107 -7.60 -2.09 -11.05
C TRP A 107 -6.09 -2.31 -11.24
N ARG A 108 -5.46 -1.42 -12.02
CA ARG A 108 -4.03 -1.51 -12.37
C ARG A 108 -3.10 -1.55 -11.15
N TYR A 109 -3.46 -0.89 -10.06
CA TYR A 109 -2.63 -0.75 -8.87
C TYR A 109 -2.82 -1.90 -7.87
N SER A 110 -2.90 -3.13 -8.38
CA SER A 110 -3.08 -4.36 -7.62
C SER A 110 -2.16 -5.47 -8.11
N SER A 111 -1.84 -6.42 -7.23
CA SER A 111 -1.22 -7.68 -7.63
C SER A 111 -2.21 -8.69 -8.22
N TYR A 112 -3.52 -8.44 -8.23
CA TYR A 112 -4.52 -9.37 -8.81
C TYR A 112 -4.18 -9.77 -10.25
N ARG A 113 -3.69 -8.82 -11.05
CA ARG A 113 -3.32 -9.05 -12.46
C ARG A 113 -2.28 -10.15 -12.65
N TYR A 114 -1.36 -10.32 -11.70
CA TYR A 114 -0.41 -11.43 -11.72
C TYR A 114 -1.13 -12.78 -11.65
N TYR A 115 -2.08 -12.91 -10.72
CA TYR A 115 -2.86 -14.13 -10.53
C TYR A 115 -3.82 -14.42 -11.69
N ALA A 116 -4.19 -13.39 -12.44
CA ALA A 116 -4.96 -13.50 -13.68
C ALA A 116 -4.10 -13.78 -14.93
N GLY A 117 -2.81 -14.10 -14.76
CA GLY A 117 -1.91 -14.42 -15.88
C GLY A 117 -1.31 -13.20 -16.61
N GLY A 118 -1.42 -12.01 -16.04
CA GLY A 118 -0.86 -10.77 -16.58
C GLY A 118 0.31 -10.22 -15.77
N GLU A 119 0.76 -9.03 -16.13
CA GLU A 119 1.82 -8.31 -15.40
C GLU A 119 1.25 -7.39 -14.31
N CYS A 120 2.02 -7.18 -13.24
CA CYS A 120 1.73 -6.21 -12.20
C CYS A 120 2.89 -5.22 -12.02
N LEU A 121 2.62 -4.04 -11.45
CA LEU A 121 3.59 -2.93 -11.40
C LEU A 121 4.75 -3.17 -10.42
N VAL A 122 4.52 -3.98 -9.41
CA VAL A 122 5.49 -4.36 -8.37
C VAL A 122 5.57 -5.87 -8.36
N SER A 123 6.77 -6.41 -8.54
CA SER A 123 7.00 -7.86 -8.54
C SER A 123 6.54 -8.50 -7.24
N ILE A 124 5.88 -9.65 -7.36
CA ILE A 124 5.43 -10.46 -6.23
C ILE A 124 6.11 -11.83 -6.24
N VAL A 125 6.17 -12.44 -5.06
CA VAL A 125 6.56 -13.83 -4.85
C VAL A 125 5.30 -14.55 -4.39
N PRO A 126 4.66 -15.39 -5.23
CA PRO A 126 3.47 -16.14 -4.81
C PRO A 126 3.74 -16.93 -3.52
N PRO A 127 2.73 -17.08 -2.65
CA PRO A 127 2.88 -17.97 -1.52
C PRO A 127 3.06 -19.41 -2.02
N VAL A 128 3.95 -20.14 -1.34
CA VAL A 128 4.24 -21.56 -1.59
C VAL A 128 3.26 -22.43 -0.82
#